data_AF-A0A2W1BDX6-F1
#
_entry.id   AF-A0A2W1BDX6-F1
#
_cell.length_a   1.000
_cell.length_b   1.000
_cell.length_c   1.000
_cell.angle_alpha   90.00
_cell.angle_beta   90.00
_cell.angle_gamma   90.00
#
_symmetry.space_group_name_H-M   'P 1'
#
loop_
_entity.id
_entity.type
_entity.pdbx_description
1 polymer ?
#
loop_
_entity_poly.entity_id
_entity_poly.type
_entity_poly.pdbx_seq_one_letter_code
_entity_poly.pdbx_strand_id
1 'polypeptide(L)'
;MKSGDLTYKILSIRDFGIGMLRRNVKVQLSENRPSEDKLREITERIWQENGQDVEELTTVFYLPGTNTRSVAYAFGGCMKNGRCYSTYFEW
;
A
#
# COMPACT_ATOMS: atom_id res chain seq x y z
N MET A 1 9.25 -20.40 4.47
CA MET A 1 8.26 -19.76 5.35
C MET A 1 6.88 -19.94 4.72
N LYS A 2 5.90 -20.44 5.48
CA LYS A 2 4.51 -20.58 5.00
C LYS A 2 3.83 -19.22 5.00
N SER A 3 4.04 -18.45 3.92
CA SER A 3 3.19 -17.30 3.58
C SER A 3 1.93 -17.90 2.96
N GLY A 4 0.76 -17.71 3.58
CA GLY A 4 -0.43 -17.61 2.74
C GLY A 4 -0.14 -16.48 1.77
N ASP A 5 -0.08 -16.77 0.47
CA ASP A 5 0.31 -15.79 -0.55
C ASP A 5 -0.53 -14.52 -0.37
N LEU A 6 0.11 -13.45 0.11
CA LEU A 6 -0.42 -12.11 -0.01
C LEU A 6 -0.38 -11.79 -1.49
N THR A 7 -1.47 -12.08 -2.19
CA THR A 7 -1.56 -11.96 -3.64
C THR A 7 -1.79 -10.49 -4.01
N TYR A 8 -0.75 -9.67 -3.85
CA TYR A 8 -0.73 -8.33 -4.43
C TYR A 8 0.48 -8.17 -5.35
N LYS A 9 0.33 -7.30 -6.35
CA LYS A 9 1.38 -6.93 -7.29
C LYS A 9 1.71 -5.47 -7.11
N ILE A 10 2.98 -5.16 -6.84
CA ILE A 10 3.46 -3.78 -6.90
C ILE A 10 3.46 -3.33 -8.36
N LEU A 11 2.71 -2.27 -8.65
CA LEU A 11 2.59 -1.69 -9.99
C LEU A 11 3.67 -0.62 -10.22
N SER A 12 3.90 0.22 -9.20
CA SER A 12 4.90 1.29 -9.26
C SER A 12 5.28 1.75 -7.87
N ILE A 13 6.54 2.14 -7.70
CA ILE A 13 7.04 2.87 -6.54
C ILE A 13 7.46 4.25 -7.02
N ARG A 14 7.01 5.30 -6.33
CA ARG A 14 7.35 6.69 -6.66
C ARG A 14 7.87 7.42 -5.43
N ASP A 15 9.07 7.96 -5.56
CA ASP A 15 9.68 8.83 -4.56
C ASP A 15 9.35 10.29 -4.86
N PHE A 16 9.03 11.05 -3.81
CA PHE A 16 8.75 12.49 -3.91
C PHE A 16 10.01 13.36 -3.68
N GLY A 17 11.19 12.73 -3.64
CA GLY A 17 12.48 13.40 -3.54
C GLY A 17 12.92 13.72 -2.10
N ILE A 18 14.18 14.14 -1.97
CA ILE A 18 14.93 14.31 -0.71
C ILE A 18 14.22 15.29 0.26
N GLY A 19 13.49 16.27 -0.26
CA GLY A 19 12.83 17.30 0.55
C GLY A 19 11.51 16.89 1.21
N MET A 20 10.86 15.81 0.75
CA MET A 20 9.56 15.37 1.30
C MET A 20 9.65 14.04 2.05
N LEU A 21 10.77 13.30 1.94
CA LEU A 21 11.00 11.98 2.55
C LEU A 21 9.72 11.11 2.53
N ARG A 22 9.10 11.04 1.35
CA ARG A 22 7.81 10.39 1.11
C ARG A 22 7.87 9.45 -0.07
N ARG A 23 7.29 8.28 0.07
CA ARG A 23 7.19 7.25 -0.98
C ARG A 23 5.74 6.84 -1.18
N ASN A 24 5.31 6.74 -2.44
CA ASN A 24 4.01 6.18 -2.77
C ASN A 24 4.19 4.85 -3.52
N VAL A 25 3.48 3.83 -3.07
CA VAL A 25 3.49 2.50 -3.67
C VAL A 25 2.09 2.20 -4.19
N LYS A 26 1.96 1.98 -5.49
CA LYS A 26 0.70 1.50 -6.08
C LYS A 26 0.71 -0.01 -6.13
N VAL A 27 -0.34 -0.64 -5.63
CA VAL A 27 -0.48 -2.09 -5.61
C VAL A 27 -1.81 -2.53 -6.20
N GLN A 28 -1.78 -3.59 -6.99
CA GLN A 28 -2.97 -4.30 -7.43
C GLN A 28 -3.19 -5.51 -6.53
N LEU A 29 -4.36 -5.58 -5.92
CA LEU A 29 -4.81 -6.75 -5.19
C LEU A 29 -5.25 -7.84 -6.16
N SER A 30 -5.20 -9.09 -5.72
CA SER A 30 -5.73 -10.22 -6.48
C SER A 30 -7.15 -10.61 -6.05
N GLU A 31 -7.65 -10.05 -4.95
CA GLU A 31 -9.02 -10.24 -4.45
C GLU A 31 -9.82 -8.93 -4.48
N ASN A 32 -11.13 -9.04 -4.72
CA ASN A 32 -12.03 -7.88 -4.86
C ASN A 32 -12.52 -7.29 -3.53
N ARG A 33 -12.34 -8.00 -2.40
CA ARG A 33 -12.86 -7.60 -1.08
C ARG A 33 -11.87 -7.96 0.03
N PRO A 34 -10.69 -7.34 0.06
CA PRO A 34 -9.74 -7.53 1.15
C PRO A 34 -10.36 -7.03 2.48
N SER A 35 -10.02 -7.68 3.60
CA SER A 35 -10.40 -7.18 4.92
C SER A 35 -9.53 -6.01 5.36
N GLU A 36 -9.95 -5.30 6.42
CA GLU A 36 -9.16 -4.18 6.92
C GLU A 36 -7.75 -4.58 7.36
N ASP A 37 -7.70 -5.64 8.17
CA ASP A 37 -6.47 -6.22 8.65
C ASP A 37 -5.55 -6.67 7.51
N LYS A 38 -6.13 -7.08 6.37
CA LYS A 38 -5.35 -7.51 5.21
C LYS A 38 -4.60 -6.37 4.56
N LEU A 39 -5.24 -5.20 4.36
CA LEU A 39 -4.50 -4.06 3.81
C LEU A 39 -3.50 -3.49 4.80
N ARG A 40 -3.78 -3.57 6.11
CA ARG A 40 -2.80 -3.19 7.13
C ARG A 40 -1.57 -4.10 7.05
N GLU A 41 -1.76 -5.42 6.99
CA GLU A 41 -0.68 -6.40 6.81
C GLU A 41 0.16 -6.10 5.55
N ILE A 42 -0.50 -5.82 4.41
CA ILE A 42 0.20 -5.46 3.17
C ILE A 42 0.99 -4.15 3.34
N THR A 43 0.39 -3.13 3.95
CA THR A 43 1.02 -1.82 4.14
C THR A 43 2.25 -1.93 5.04
N GLU A 44 2.15 -2.67 6.15
CA GLU A 44 3.26 -2.94 7.07
C GLU A 44 4.39 -3.69 6.37
N ARG A 45 4.06 -4.71 5.56
CA ARG A 45 5.07 -5.45 4.81
C ARG A 45 5.79 -4.56 3.80
N ILE A 46 5.06 -3.75 3.03
CA ILE A 46 5.64 -2.80 2.09
C ILE A 46 6.52 -1.77 2.80
N TRP A 47 6.12 -1.32 3.99
CA TRP A 47 6.94 -0.44 4.84
C TRP A 47 8.26 -1.08 5.25
N GLN A 48 8.24 -2.34 5.70
CA GLN A 48 9.47 -3.05 6.06
C GLN A 48 10.42 -3.21 4.87
N GLU A 49 9.87 -3.51 3.69
CA GLU A 49 10.65 -3.76 2.47
C GLU A 49 11.11 -2.46 1.77
N ASN A 50 10.31 -1.39 1.82
CA ASN A 50 10.47 -0.21 0.97
C ASN A 50 10.26 1.12 1.72
N GLY A 51 10.20 1.18 3.04
CA GLY A 51 9.81 2.40 3.77
C GLY A 51 10.84 2.96 4.75
N GLN A 52 11.87 2.19 5.12
CA GLN A 52 12.73 2.51 6.27
C GLN A 52 13.57 3.79 6.11
N ASP A 53 13.83 4.20 4.87
CA ASP A 53 14.58 5.40 4.48
C ASP A 53 13.72 6.66 4.33
N VAL A 54 12.40 6.55 4.43
CA VAL A 54 11.45 7.68 4.30
C VAL A 54 10.72 7.94 5.62
N GLU A 55 10.13 9.12 5.77
CA GLU A 55 9.30 9.47 6.93
C GLU A 55 7.91 8.87 6.82
N GLU A 56 7.40 8.76 5.60
CA GLU A 56 6.06 8.27 5.31
C GLU A 56 6.04 7.48 3.99
N LEU A 57 5.45 6.28 4.04
CA LEU A 57 5.11 5.49 2.88
C LEU A 57 3.59 5.38 2.77
N THR A 58 3.04 5.79 1.64
CA THR A 58 1.61 5.63 1.32
C THR A 58 1.43 4.51 0.30
N THR A 59 0.61 3.52 0.63
CA THR A 59 0.19 2.45 -0.28
C THR A 59 -1.18 2.77 -0.87
N VAL A 60 -1.31 2.69 -2.19
CA VAL A 60 -2.57 2.89 -2.92
C VAL A 60 -3.02 1.57 -3.50
N PHE A 61 -4.20 1.11 -3.09
CA PHE A 61 -4.73 -0.21 -3.44
C PHE A 61 -5.72 -0.11 -4.60
N TYR A 62 -5.57 -1.00 -5.58
CA TYR A 62 -6.47 -1.17 -6.71
C TYR A 62 -7.04 -2.59 -6.72
N LEU A 63 -8.35 -2.73 -6.92
CA LEU A 63 -8.96 -4.05 -7.09
C LEU A 63 -8.55 -4.70 -8.43
N PRO A 64 -8.65 -6.03 -8.53
CA PRO A 64 -8.56 -6.74 -9.80
C PRO A 64 -9.43 -6.09 -10.89
N GLY A 65 -8.89 -5.95 -12.10
CA GLY A 65 -9.63 -5.39 -13.25
C GLY A 65 -9.93 -3.89 -13.19
N THR A 66 -9.57 -3.18 -12.10
CA THR A 66 -9.75 -1.72 -12.01
C THR A 66 -8.72 -0.99 -12.86
N ASN A 67 -9.13 0.09 -13.53
CA ASN A 67 -8.20 0.97 -14.22
C ASN A 67 -7.31 1.71 -13.21
N THR A 68 -6.05 1.32 -13.16
CA THR A 68 -5.04 1.86 -12.23
C THR A 68 -4.61 3.31 -12.53
N ARG A 69 -5.19 3.91 -13.58
CA ARG A 69 -5.03 5.33 -13.94
C ARG A 69 -6.17 6.24 -13.44
N SER A 70 -7.25 5.70 -12.87
CA SER A 70 -8.43 6.51 -12.49
C SER A 70 -8.82 6.39 -11.01
N VAL A 71 -9.25 5.20 -10.54
CA VAL A 71 -9.90 5.05 -9.22
C VAL A 71 -9.13 4.08 -8.33
N ALA A 72 -8.80 4.52 -7.12
CA ALA A 72 -8.25 3.69 -6.05
C ALA A 72 -9.38 3.16 -5.15
N TYR A 73 -9.19 1.97 -4.61
CA TYR A 73 -10.14 1.31 -3.71
C TYR A 73 -9.88 1.66 -2.24
N ALA A 74 -8.61 1.73 -1.86
CA ALA A 74 -8.21 2.03 -0.50
C ALA A 74 -6.83 2.67 -0.47
N PHE A 75 -6.52 3.30 0.66
CA PHE A 75 -5.23 3.88 0.94
C PHE A 75 -4.73 3.35 2.28
N GLY A 76 -3.46 2.98 2.33
CA GLY A 76 -2.74 2.66 3.55
C GLY A 76 -1.56 3.60 3.70
N GLY A 77 -1.13 3.84 4.93
CA GLY A 77 0.12 4.55 5.18
C GLY A 77 0.84 3.97 6.38
N CYS A 78 2.17 3.98 6.34
CA CYS A 78 3.01 3.73 7.51
C CYS A 78 4.04 4.85 7.64
N MET A 79 4.20 5.33 8.85
CA MET A 79 5.15 6.39 9.21
C MET A 79 6.32 5.83 9.99
N LYS A 80 7.46 6.53 9.94
CA LYS A 80 8.68 6.16 10.68
C LYS A 80 8.51 6.06 12.19
N ASN A 81 7.52 6.76 12.75
CA ASN A 81 7.15 6.66 14.16
C ASN A 81 6.37 5.37 14.52
N GLY A 82 6.21 4.43 13.57
CA GLY A 82 5.54 3.16 13.75
C GLY A 82 4.02 3.22 13.65
N ARG A 83 3.42 4.38 13.34
CA ARG A 83 1.97 4.48 13.13
C ARG A 83 1.62 4.08 11.71
N CYS A 84 0.74 3.09 11.57
CA CYS A 84 0.14 2.70 10.31
C CYS A 84 -1.38 2.94 10.33
N TYR A 85 -1.95 3.25 9.18
CA TYR A 85 -3.38 3.46 9.00
C TYR A 85 -3.87 2.88 7.67
N SER A 86 -5.16 2.58 7.58
CA SER A 86 -5.88 2.23 6.35
C SER A 86 -7.18 3.00 6.25
N THR A 87 -7.58 3.37 5.04
CA THR A 87 -8.86 4.01 4.74
C THR A 87 -9.45 3.37 3.49
N TYR A 88 -10.67 2.86 3.63
CA TYR A 88 -11.43 2.20 2.58
C TYR A 88 -12.41 3.17 1.96
N PHE A 89 -12.63 3.01 0.65
CA PHE A 89 -13.68 3.73 -0.06
C PHE A 89 -14.71 2.71 -0.52
N GLU A 90 -15.89 2.74 0.10
CA GLU A 90 -17.07 2.05 -0.42
C GLU A 90 -17.69 2.95 -1.50
N TRP A 91 -17.82 2.43 -2.71
CA TRP A 91 -18.48 3.08 -3.85
C TRP A 91 -19.83 2.40 -4.13
#